data_AF-A0A8B9YSH3-F1
#
_entry.id   AF-A0A8B9YSH3-F1
#
_cell.length_a   1.000
_cell.length_b   1.000
_cell.length_c   1.000
_cell.angle_alpha   90.00
_cell.angle_beta   90.00
_cell.angle_gamma   90.00
#
_symmetry.space_group_name_H-M   'P 1'
#
loop_
_entity.id
_entity.type
_entity.pdbx_description
1 polymer ?
#
loop_
_entity_poly.entity_id
_entity_poly.type
_entity_poly.pdbx_seq_one_letter_code
_entity_poly.pdbx_strand_id
1 'polypeptide(L)'
;MAAAYLDPNLNHTPSSSTKTHLGTGVERSPGAMERVLKVFHYFESNSEPTTWASIIRHGDATDVRGIIQKIVDSHKVKHVACYGFRLSHLRSEEVHWLHLDMGVSNVREKYELAHPPEEWK
;
A
#
# COMPACT_ATOMS: atom_id res chain seq x y z
N MET A 1 14.60 66.43 29.73
CA MET A 1 14.85 67.19 28.48
C MET A 1 16.11 66.61 27.86
N ALA A 2 15.99 65.95 26.70
CA ALA A 2 17.01 65.67 25.67
C ALA A 2 16.62 64.39 24.91
N ALA A 3 16.74 64.47 23.59
CA ALA A 3 16.12 63.60 22.60
C ALA A 3 16.90 62.31 22.32
N ALA A 4 16.22 61.31 21.74
CA ALA A 4 16.86 60.33 20.86
C ALA A 4 15.91 60.02 19.70
N TYR A 5 16.50 60.05 18.52
CA TYR A 5 15.91 60.10 17.18
C TYR A 5 15.17 58.80 16.80
N LEU A 6 14.12 58.96 15.99
CA LEU A 6 13.54 57.88 15.18
C LEU A 6 14.49 57.54 14.03
N ASP A 7 14.62 56.24 13.74
CA ASP A 7 15.03 55.76 12.41
C ASP A 7 14.01 54.72 11.91
N PRO A 8 13.46 54.86 10.68
CA PRO A 8 12.36 54.04 10.18
C PRO A 8 12.88 52.96 9.24
N ASN A 9 12.61 51.69 9.54
CA ASN A 9 12.56 50.69 8.48
C ASN A 9 11.52 49.62 8.77
N LEU A 10 10.35 49.84 8.18
CA LEU A 10 9.31 48.86 7.97
C LEU A 10 9.76 47.87 6.89
N ASN A 11 9.72 46.57 7.18
CA ASN A 11 8.93 45.63 6.37
C ASN A 11 8.95 44.22 6.98
N HIS A 12 7.96 43.93 7.83
CA HIS A 12 7.47 42.56 7.97
C HIS A 12 5.95 42.61 7.94
N THR A 13 5.40 42.20 6.80
CA THR A 13 3.98 41.95 6.60
C THR A 13 3.53 40.78 7.49
N PRO A 14 2.40 40.90 8.22
CA PRO A 14 1.76 39.78 8.86
C PRO A 14 0.65 39.25 7.94
N SER A 15 0.76 38.00 7.49
CA SER A 15 -0.42 37.27 7.01
C SER A 15 -0.56 35.97 7.78
N SER A 16 -1.38 36.08 8.83
CA SER A 16 -2.13 34.98 9.40
C SER A 16 -2.85 34.20 8.29
N SER A 17 -2.60 32.91 8.22
CA SER A 17 -3.47 31.94 7.56
C SER A 17 -3.36 30.63 8.31
N THR A 18 -4.25 30.50 9.29
CA THR A 18 -4.62 29.25 9.93
C THR A 18 -5.03 28.22 8.86
N LYS A 19 -4.20 27.18 8.69
CA LYS A 19 -4.67 25.89 8.21
C LYS A 19 -4.10 24.79 9.10
N THR A 20 -4.86 24.49 10.13
CA THR A 20 -4.86 23.20 10.82
C THR A 20 -5.24 22.15 9.78
N HIS A 21 -4.28 21.33 9.32
CA HIS A 21 -4.62 19.96 9.00
C HIS A 21 -3.44 19.06 9.33
N LEU A 22 -3.65 18.32 10.41
CA LEU A 22 -2.84 17.24 10.92
C LEU A 22 -2.50 16.28 9.78
N GLY A 23 -1.21 16.22 9.47
CA GLY A 23 -0.60 15.20 8.63
C GLY A 23 0.71 14.83 9.28
N THR A 24 0.63 14.29 10.50
CA THR A 24 1.70 13.50 11.08
C THR A 24 1.95 12.33 10.14
N GLY A 25 2.80 12.54 9.15
CA GLY A 25 3.53 11.47 8.50
C GLY A 25 4.35 10.84 9.60
N VAL A 26 3.80 9.79 10.22
CA VAL A 26 4.56 8.97 11.13
C VAL A 26 5.73 8.45 10.31
N GLU A 27 6.93 8.95 10.60
CA GLU A 27 8.13 8.28 10.14
C GLU A 27 8.00 6.85 10.66
N ARG A 28 7.94 5.90 9.71
CA ARG A 28 7.65 4.51 10.03
C ARG A 28 8.73 4.02 10.98
N SER A 29 8.31 3.36 12.06
CA SER A 29 9.24 2.64 12.93
C SER A 29 10.08 1.68 12.08
N PRO A 30 11.41 1.69 12.23
CA PRO A 30 12.27 0.68 11.64
C PRO A 30 11.75 -0.70 12.04
N GLY A 31 11.34 -1.52 11.08
CA GLY A 31 10.79 -2.87 11.32
C GLY A 31 9.30 -3.07 11.01
N ALA A 32 8.54 -2.03 10.62
CA ALA A 32 7.17 -2.24 10.16
C ALA A 32 7.13 -2.97 8.80
N MET A 33 6.37 -4.07 8.71
CA MET A 33 6.19 -4.85 7.48
C MET A 33 5.87 -3.94 6.28
N GLU A 34 6.59 -4.12 5.18
CA GLU A 34 6.32 -3.38 3.95
C GLU A 34 4.95 -3.80 3.41
N ARG A 35 3.98 -2.88 3.43
CA ARG A 35 2.60 -3.14 2.99
C ARG A 35 2.42 -3.02 1.47
N VAL A 36 3.29 -3.71 0.74
CA VAL A 36 3.27 -3.82 -0.72
C VAL A 36 3.18 -5.29 -1.07
N LEU A 37 2.21 -5.63 -1.91
CA LEU A 37 2.01 -6.99 -2.41
C LEU A 37 2.23 -7.01 -3.92
N LYS A 38 3.02 -7.97 -4.42
CA LYS A 38 3.10 -8.28 -5.84
C LYS A 38 2.12 -9.41 -6.14
N VAL A 39 1.10 -9.13 -6.95
CA VAL A 39 0.06 -10.10 -7.30
C VAL A 39 0.17 -10.45 -8.76
N PHE A 40 0.51 -11.70 -9.06
CA PHE A 40 0.55 -12.20 -10.44
C PHE A 40 -0.86 -12.45 -10.97
N HIS A 41 -1.06 -12.20 -12.26
CA HIS A 41 -2.36 -12.35 -12.91
C HIS A 41 -2.22 -12.66 -14.40
N TYR A 42 -3.33 -13.02 -15.02
CA TYR A 42 -3.40 -13.37 -16.45
C TYR A 42 -3.96 -12.27 -17.34
N PHE A 43 -4.12 -11.04 -16.83
CA PHE A 43 -4.40 -9.89 -17.70
C PHE A 43 -3.18 -9.58 -18.54
N GLU A 44 -3.35 -9.66 -19.86
CA GLU A 44 -2.29 -9.48 -20.84
C GLU A 44 -1.68 -8.07 -20.79
N SER A 45 -0.36 -8.01 -21.03
CA SER A 45 0.44 -6.80 -21.07
C SER A 45 1.54 -6.96 -22.12
N ASN A 46 2.17 -5.87 -22.54
CA ASN A 46 3.24 -5.86 -23.56
C ASN A 46 4.60 -6.35 -23.01
N SER A 47 4.58 -7.36 -22.14
CA SER A 47 5.74 -7.92 -21.43
C SER A 47 5.64 -9.45 -21.38
N GLU A 48 6.72 -10.13 -21.00
CA GLU A 48 6.75 -11.59 -20.89
C GLU A 48 5.65 -12.11 -19.93
N PRO A 49 4.88 -13.16 -20.30
CA PRO A 49 3.74 -13.65 -19.51
C PRO A 49 4.08 -14.01 -18.05
N THR A 50 5.30 -14.48 -17.80
CA THR A 50 5.77 -14.83 -16.46
C THR A 50 5.91 -13.63 -15.51
N THR A 51 5.89 -12.42 -16.06
CA THR A 51 6.10 -11.16 -15.34
C THR A 51 4.82 -10.36 -15.11
N TRP A 52 3.68 -10.79 -15.66
CA TRP A 52 2.39 -10.11 -15.51
C TRP A 52 1.95 -10.09 -14.04
N ALA A 53 2.04 -8.90 -13.44
CA ALA A 53 1.71 -8.69 -12.04
C ALA A 53 1.35 -7.23 -11.76
N SER A 54 0.56 -7.04 -10.71
CA SER A 54 0.20 -5.74 -10.14
C SER A 54 0.92 -5.55 -8.80
N ILE A 55 1.52 -4.37 -8.59
CA ILE A 55 2.14 -3.99 -7.31
C ILE A 55 1.15 -3.15 -6.50
N ILE A 56 0.66 -3.70 -5.39
CA ILE A 56 -0.47 -3.15 -4.64
C ILE A 56 -0.02 -2.71 -3.26
N ARG A 57 -0.11 -1.41 -3.00
CA ARG A 57 -0.08 -0.85 -1.64
C ARG A 57 -1.42 -1.12 -0.95
N HIS A 58 -1.36 -1.61 0.28
CA HIS A 58 -2.54 -1.93 1.11
C HIS A 58 -2.41 -1.38 2.55
N GLY A 59 -3.54 -1.30 3.25
CA GLY A 59 -3.61 -0.96 4.67
C GLY A 59 -3.72 -2.21 5.55
N ASP A 60 -3.75 -2.02 6.87
CA ASP A 60 -3.86 -3.14 7.83
C ASP A 60 -5.24 -3.83 7.80
N ALA A 61 -6.30 -3.07 7.51
CA ALA A 61 -7.65 -3.59 7.40
C ALA A 61 -8.01 -4.09 5.98
N THR A 62 -7.08 -4.06 5.03
CA THR A 62 -7.35 -4.55 3.66
C THR A 62 -7.49 -6.07 3.67
N ASP A 63 -8.61 -6.56 3.16
CA ASP A 63 -8.90 -7.97 2.97
C ASP A 63 -8.57 -8.43 1.54
N VAL A 64 -8.61 -9.75 1.32
CA VAL A 64 -8.37 -10.38 0.02
C VAL A 64 -9.37 -9.86 -1.03
N ARG A 65 -10.63 -9.65 -0.65
CA ARG A 65 -11.65 -9.04 -1.51
C ARG A 65 -11.19 -7.69 -2.07
N GLY A 66 -10.68 -6.80 -1.22
CA GLY A 66 -10.18 -5.49 -1.61
C GLY A 66 -9.02 -5.56 -2.61
N ILE A 67 -8.14 -6.55 -2.47
CA ILE A 67 -7.04 -6.77 -3.43
C ILE A 67 -7.57 -7.24 -4.78
N ILE A 68 -8.45 -8.25 -4.81
CA ILE A 68 -9.06 -8.75 -6.04
C ILE A 68 -9.80 -7.60 -6.75
N GLN A 69 -10.67 -6.89 -6.02
CA GLN A 69 -11.48 -5.78 -6.55
C GLN A 69 -10.59 -4.73 -7.23
N LYS A 70 -9.50 -4.33 -6.58
CA LYS A 70 -8.56 -3.34 -7.13
C LYS A 70 -7.93 -3.75 -8.47
N ILE A 71 -7.58 -5.02 -8.63
CA ILE A 71 -7.00 -5.53 -9.89
C ILE A 71 -8.10 -5.63 -10.96
N VAL A 72 -9.22 -6.27 -10.66
CA VAL A 72 -10.25 -6.52 -11.67
C VAL A 72 -10.91 -5.23 -12.16
N ASP A 73 -11.01 -4.21 -11.30
CA ASP A 73 -11.52 -2.89 -11.68
C ASP A 73 -10.59 -2.15 -12.64
N SER A 74 -9.27 -2.25 -12.48
CA SER A 74 -8.32 -1.63 -13.42
C SER A 74 -8.42 -2.23 -14.82
N HIS A 75 -8.89 -3.48 -14.92
CA HIS A 75 -9.15 -4.19 -16.17
C HIS A 75 -10.61 -4.15 -16.61
N LYS A 76 -11.49 -3.39 -15.92
CA LYS A 76 -12.91 -3.21 -16.25
C LYS A 76 -13.69 -4.52 -16.37
N VAL A 77 -13.33 -5.51 -15.55
CA VAL A 77 -13.95 -6.83 -15.56
C VAL A 77 -15.38 -6.76 -15.03
N LYS A 78 -16.32 -7.45 -15.71
CA LYS A 78 -17.72 -7.53 -15.27
C LYS A 78 -17.99 -8.70 -14.32
N HIS A 79 -17.35 -9.85 -14.55
CA HIS A 79 -17.59 -11.08 -13.80
C HIS A 79 -16.64 -11.20 -12.60
N VAL A 80 -16.67 -10.22 -11.69
CA VAL A 80 -15.77 -10.12 -10.54
C VAL A 80 -15.84 -11.35 -9.62
N ALA A 81 -17.04 -11.92 -9.44
CA ALA A 81 -17.26 -13.09 -8.59
C ALA A 81 -16.53 -14.37 -9.05
N CYS A 82 -15.97 -14.39 -10.26
CA CYS A 82 -15.23 -15.53 -10.80
C CYS A 82 -13.74 -15.54 -10.40
N TYR A 83 -13.27 -14.50 -9.72
CA TYR A 83 -11.87 -14.37 -9.34
C TYR A 83 -11.65 -14.82 -7.90
N GLY A 84 -10.59 -15.60 -7.69
CA GLY A 84 -10.09 -15.99 -6.38
C GLY A 84 -8.65 -15.56 -6.18
N PHE A 85 -8.14 -15.76 -4.98
CA PHE A 85 -6.76 -15.45 -4.63
C PHE A 85 -6.06 -16.70 -4.14
N ARG A 86 -4.94 -17.05 -4.77
CA ARG A 86 -4.16 -18.24 -4.45
C ARG A 86 -2.75 -17.83 -4.04
N LEU A 87 -2.28 -18.39 -2.94
CA LEU A 87 -0.91 -18.31 -2.46
C LEU A 87 -0.25 -19.67 -2.72
N SER A 88 0.96 -19.69 -3.27
CA SER A 88 1.70 -20.90 -3.60
C SER A 88 3.14 -20.78 -3.10
N HIS A 89 3.62 -21.82 -2.44
CA HIS A 89 5.03 -21.89 -2.04
C HIS A 89 5.87 -22.35 -3.24
N LEU A 90 6.91 -21.62 -3.60
CA LEU A 90 7.71 -21.85 -4.81
C LEU A 90 8.64 -23.06 -4.70
N ARG A 91 8.97 -23.50 -3.48
CA ARG A 91 9.90 -24.60 -3.23
C ARG A 91 9.20 -25.91 -2.86
N SER A 92 7.88 -25.95 -2.88
CA SER A 92 7.08 -27.14 -2.59
C SER A 92 5.78 -27.16 -3.40
N GLU A 93 4.94 -28.17 -3.19
CA GLU A 93 3.60 -28.26 -3.79
C GLU A 93 2.51 -27.59 -2.93
N GLU A 94 2.89 -26.88 -1.87
CA GLU A 94 1.97 -26.21 -0.96
C GLU A 94 1.21 -25.07 -1.65
N VAL A 95 -0.13 -25.13 -1.56
CA VAL A 95 -1.06 -24.19 -2.19
C VAL A 95 -2.21 -23.87 -1.25
N HIS A 96 -2.50 -22.58 -1.09
CA HIS A 96 -3.60 -22.07 -0.27
C HIS A 96 -4.50 -21.17 -1.10
N TRP A 97 -5.79 -21.48 -1.15
CA TRP A 97 -6.80 -20.54 -1.61
C TRP A 97 -7.24 -19.66 -0.45
N LEU A 98 -7.06 -18.35 -0.59
CA LEU A 98 -7.37 -17.41 0.48
C LEU A 98 -8.84 -16.99 0.40
N HIS A 99 -9.53 -17.06 1.53
CA HIS A 99 -10.92 -16.64 1.62
C HIS A 99 -11.02 -15.11 1.50
N LEU A 100 -12.10 -14.61 0.87
CA LEU A 100 -12.28 -13.20 0.54
C LEU A 100 -12.20 -12.26 1.75
N ASP A 101 -12.66 -12.73 2.90
CA ASP A 101 -12.75 -11.93 4.14
C ASP A 101 -11.47 -12.03 5.01
N MET A 102 -10.43 -12.73 4.54
CA MET A 102 -9.14 -12.76 5.24
C MET A 102 -8.41 -11.43 5.08
N GLY A 103 -7.90 -10.88 6.18
CA GLY A 103 -7.02 -9.71 6.18
C GLY A 103 -5.65 -10.05 5.55
N VAL A 104 -5.20 -9.22 4.61
CA VAL A 104 -3.93 -9.42 3.89
C VAL A 104 -2.73 -9.40 4.84
N SER A 105 -2.71 -8.47 5.79
CA SER A 105 -1.63 -8.41 6.80
C SER A 105 -1.57 -9.70 7.63
N ASN A 106 -2.73 -10.23 8.05
CA ASN A 106 -2.79 -11.46 8.85
C ASN A 106 -2.36 -12.70 8.04
N VAL A 107 -2.74 -12.76 6.75
CA VAL A 107 -2.26 -13.81 5.84
C VAL A 107 -0.74 -13.77 5.77
N ARG A 108 -0.17 -12.60 5.49
CA ARG A 108 1.27 -12.44 5.35
C ARG A 108 2.00 -12.80 6.63
N GLU A 109 1.57 -12.28 7.77
CA GLU A 109 2.14 -12.63 9.07
C GLU A 109 2.12 -14.15 9.30
N LYS A 110 1.00 -14.81 9.01
CA LYS A 110 0.87 -16.27 9.18
C LYS A 110 1.86 -17.07 8.31
N TYR A 111 1.95 -16.77 7.02
CA TYR A 111 2.71 -17.58 6.07
C TYR A 111 4.19 -17.19 5.98
N GLU A 112 4.51 -15.91 6.18
CA GLU A 112 5.88 -15.40 6.20
C GLU A 112 6.64 -15.82 7.48
N LEU A 113 5.93 -16.28 8.53
CA LEU A 113 6.55 -16.93 9.70
C LEU A 113 7.14 -18.31 9.38
N ALA A 114 6.56 -19.04 8.42
CA ALA A 114 6.99 -20.40 8.08
C ALA A 114 8.08 -20.39 7.00
N HIS A 115 7.92 -19.55 5.98
CA HIS A 115 8.82 -19.43 4.84
C HIS A 115 9.02 -17.95 4.48
N PRO A 116 10.21 -17.54 4.02
CA PRO A 116 10.49 -16.14 3.72
C PRO A 116 9.63 -15.64 2.53
N PRO A 117 9.36 -14.32 2.45
CA PRO A 117 8.42 -13.75 1.46
C PRO A 117 8.74 -14.08 0.00
N GLU A 118 10.03 -14.16 -0.35
CA GLU A 118 10.50 -14.49 -1.70
C GLU A 118 10.18 -15.92 -2.15
N GLU A 119 9.82 -16.80 -1.21
CA GLU A 119 9.40 -18.17 -1.51
C GLU A 119 7.89 -18.26 -1.78
N TRP A 120 7.13 -17.17 -1.64
CA TRP A 120 5.70 -17.16 -1.88
C TRP A 120 5.32 -16.45 -3.19
N LYS A 121 4.27 -16.95 -3.85
CA LYS A 121 3.69 -16.38 -5.06
C LYS A 121 2.17 -16.37 -5.05
#